data_AF-A0ABD0REV8-F1
#
_entry.id   AF-A0ABD0REV8-F1
#
_cell.length_a   1.000
_cell.length_b   1.000
_cell.length_c   1.000
_cell.angle_alpha   90.00
_cell.angle_beta   90.00
_cell.angle_gamma   90.00
#
_symmetry.space_group_name_H-M   'P 1'
#
loop_
_entity.id
_entity.type
_entity.pdbx_description
1 polymer ?
#
loop_
_entity_poly.entity_id
_entity_poly.type
_entity_poly.pdbx_seq_one_letter_code
_entity_poly.pdbx_strand_id
1 'polypeptide(L)'
;MCLPDISISFVNHEGPVIAGKDYELQCLIQNVAPSKTVSVRWYKRNQTISTDTIKTPISNMPKLKINTNKDDDGAQYRCEAELEAKGPQLKPIIDTTKLPSTVPVFRGYSEELICEAEGNPKPIISWSVNVDGDKLTVSE
;
A
#
# COMPACT_ATOMS: atom_id res chain seq x y z
N MET A 1 9.25 8.49 2.41
CA MET A 1 7.94 7.89 2.79
C MET A 1 8.21 6.89 3.89
N CYS A 2 7.57 7.02 5.04
CA CYS A 2 7.65 5.98 6.08
C CYS A 2 6.60 4.93 5.76
N LEU A 3 7.02 3.68 5.58
CA LEU A 3 6.09 2.55 5.50
C LEU A 3 5.44 2.38 6.88
N PRO A 4 4.12 2.09 6.95
CA PRO A 4 3.48 1.76 8.21
C PRO A 4 4.13 0.50 8.79
N ASP A 5 4.50 0.56 10.07
CA ASP A 5 4.96 -0.62 10.80
C ASP A 5 3.74 -1.29 11.43
N ILE A 6 3.51 -2.55 11.09
CA ILE A 6 2.28 -3.29 11.43
C ILE A 6 2.66 -4.58 12.14
N SER A 7 2.14 -4.75 13.36
CA SER A 7 2.27 -5.99 14.12
C SER A 7 0.95 -6.38 14.79
N ILE A 8 0.85 -7.63 15.21
CA ILE A 8 -0.35 -8.18 15.87
C ILE A 8 0.06 -8.70 17.24
N SER A 9 -0.75 -8.40 18.26
CA SER A 9 -0.58 -8.91 19.61
C SER A 9 -1.91 -9.40 20.19
N PHE A 10 -1.84 -10.27 21.19
CA PHE A 10 -3.01 -10.60 22.00
C PHE A 10 -3.23 -9.54 23.08
N VAL A 11 -4.51 -9.24 23.36
CA VAL A 11 -4.89 -8.37 24.47
C VAL A 11 -4.96 -9.20 25.75
N ASN A 12 -4.15 -8.83 26.75
CA ASN A 12 -4.14 -9.45 28.09
C ASN A 12 -3.95 -10.98 28.09
N HIS A 13 -3.20 -11.53 27.13
CA HIS A 13 -2.91 -12.96 27.04
C HIS A 13 -1.50 -13.21 26.53
N GLU A 14 -0.74 -14.02 27.27
CA GLU A 14 0.67 -14.35 26.99
C GLU A 14 0.91 -15.87 26.86
N GLY A 15 -0.17 -16.64 26.66
CA GLY A 15 -0.13 -18.10 26.66
C GLY A 15 -0.44 -18.73 25.29
N PRO A 16 -0.50 -20.07 25.26
CA PRO A 16 -1.06 -20.78 24.13
C PRO A 16 -2.56 -20.53 24.02
N VAL A 17 -3.03 -20.46 22.78
CA VAL A 17 -4.46 -20.36 22.45
C VAL A 17 -5.14 -21.71 22.71
N ILE A 18 -6.26 -21.67 23.42
CA ILE A 18 -7.03 -22.85 23.84
C ILE A 18 -8.35 -22.88 23.07
N ALA A 19 -8.62 -23.98 22.37
CA ALA A 19 -9.87 -24.18 21.65
C ALA A 19 -11.10 -24.05 22.57
N GLY A 20 -12.15 -23.41 22.06
CA GLY A 20 -13.39 -23.11 22.76
C GLY A 20 -13.33 -21.87 23.65
N LYS A 21 -12.22 -21.11 23.63
CA LYS A 21 -12.09 -19.84 24.33
C LYS A 21 -12.12 -18.66 23.35
N ASP A 22 -12.61 -17.55 23.87
CA ASP A 22 -12.60 -16.26 23.19
C ASP A 22 -11.32 -15.50 23.53
N TYR A 23 -10.72 -14.90 22.50
CA TYR A 23 -9.54 -14.05 22.61
C TYR A 23 -9.77 -12.74 21.86
N GLU A 24 -8.94 -11.75 22.15
CA GLU A 24 -8.93 -10.48 21.45
C GLU A 24 -7.53 -10.21 20.92
N LEU A 25 -7.44 -9.94 19.61
CA LEU A 25 -6.23 -9.52 18.93
C LEU A 25 -6.25 -8.00 18.77
N GLN A 26 -5.07 -7.39 18.82
CA GLN A 26 -4.86 -5.96 18.61
C GLN A 26 -3.87 -5.78 17.45
N CYS A 27 -4.24 -4.90 16.51
CA CYS A 27 -3.36 -4.54 15.39
C CYS A 27 -2.62 -3.25 15.71
N LEU A 28 -1.32 -3.38 15.95
CA LEU A 28 -0.41 -2.29 16.26
C LEU A 28 0.04 -1.64 14.96
N ILE A 29 -0.36 -0.38 14.74
CA ILE A 29 -0.04 0.38 13.53
C ILE A 29 0.75 1.62 13.94
N GLN A 30 2.02 1.67 13.56
CA GLN A 30 2.94 2.77 13.86
C GLN A 30 3.42 3.46 12.58
N ASN A 31 4.09 4.61 12.73
CA ASN A 31 4.69 5.38 11.62
C ASN A 31 3.69 5.90 10.56
N VAL A 32 2.45 6.17 10.95
CA VAL A 32 1.42 6.75 10.06
C VAL A 32 1.28 8.25 10.31
N ALA A 33 1.22 9.04 9.23
CA ALA A 33 1.03 10.48 9.31
C ALA A 33 -0.28 10.86 10.07
N PRO A 34 -0.31 11.96 10.85
CA PRO A 34 -1.50 12.42 11.55
C PRO A 34 -2.66 12.80 10.61
N SER A 35 -3.90 12.73 11.12
CA SER A 35 -5.13 13.14 10.42
C SER A 35 -5.41 12.39 9.11
N LYS A 36 -4.87 11.17 8.98
CA LYS A 36 -5.15 10.28 7.86
C LYS A 36 -6.22 9.26 8.23
N THR A 37 -7.05 8.91 7.25
CA THR A 37 -7.99 7.80 7.38
C THR A 37 -7.27 6.54 6.92
N VAL A 38 -7.34 5.47 7.70
CA VAL A 38 -6.69 4.18 7.43
C VAL A 38 -7.77 3.12 7.44
N SER A 39 -7.84 2.33 6.37
CA SER A 39 -8.65 1.13 6.28
C SER A 39 -7.84 -0.06 6.80
N VAL A 40 -8.40 -0.78 7.77
CA VAL A 40 -7.72 -1.90 8.43
C VAL A 40 -8.48 -3.17 8.11
N ARG A 41 -7.80 -4.16 7.55
CA ARG A 41 -8.39 -5.44 7.13
C ARG A 41 -7.78 -6.58 7.92
N TRP A 42 -8.63 -7.40 8.49
CA TRP A 42 -8.26 -8.60 9.22
C TRP A 42 -8.47 -9.84 8.35
N TYR A 43 -7.50 -10.72 8.39
CA TYR A 43 -7.48 -11.97 7.64
C TYR A 43 -7.33 -13.15 8.58
N LYS A 44 -8.06 -14.24 8.30
CA LYS A 44 -7.86 -15.57 8.86
C LYS A 44 -7.70 -16.54 7.70
N ARG A 45 -6.58 -17.27 7.63
CA ARG A 45 -6.25 -18.16 6.49
C ARG A 45 -6.38 -17.46 5.12
N ASN A 46 -5.90 -16.23 5.02
CA ASN A 46 -6.02 -15.35 3.84
C ASN A 46 -7.45 -14.97 3.43
N GLN A 47 -8.48 -15.31 4.21
CA GLN A 47 -9.83 -14.84 4.01
C GLN A 47 -10.08 -13.60 4.88
N THR A 48 -10.63 -12.54 4.28
CA THR A 48 -11.03 -11.34 5.02
C THR A 48 -12.17 -11.66 5.99
N ILE A 49 -12.01 -11.32 7.26
CA ILE A 49 -12.98 -11.60 8.33
C ILE A 49 -13.53 -10.34 9.00
N SER A 50 -12.80 -9.22 8.94
CA SER A 50 -13.26 -7.93 9.43
C SER A 50 -12.57 -6.79 8.70
N THR A 51 -13.27 -5.67 8.56
CA THR A 51 -12.74 -4.43 8.00
C THR A 51 -13.17 -3.27 8.88
N ASP A 52 -12.22 -2.46 9.32
CA ASP A 52 -12.45 -1.27 10.13
C ASP A 52 -11.86 -0.03 9.46
N THR A 53 -12.34 1.15 9.85
CA THR A 53 -11.78 2.43 9.39
C THR A 53 -11.45 3.29 10.60
N ILE A 54 -10.20 3.71 10.69
CA ILE A 54 -9.69 4.53 11.80
C ILE A 54 -9.14 5.86 11.28
N LYS A 55 -9.10 6.87 12.16
CA LYS A 55 -8.41 8.14 11.90
C LYS A 55 -7.17 8.22 12.79
N THR A 56 -6.06 8.68 12.23
CA THR A 56 -4.82 8.90 12.98
C THR A 56 -4.81 10.28 13.67
N PRO A 57 -4.11 10.45 14.81
CA PRO A 57 -3.35 9.44 15.55
C PRO A 57 -4.27 8.40 16.19
N ILE A 58 -3.83 7.13 16.18
CA ILE A 58 -4.68 6.01 16.57
C ILE A 58 -4.72 5.97 18.11
N SER A 59 -5.73 6.62 18.70
CA SER A 59 -5.95 6.60 20.15
C SER A 59 -6.30 5.18 20.64
N ASN A 60 -7.08 4.45 19.85
CA ASN A 60 -7.48 3.07 20.11
C ASN A 60 -7.11 2.20 18.91
N MET A 61 -6.14 1.30 19.10
CA MET A 61 -5.74 0.35 18.07
C MET A 61 -6.93 -0.56 17.68
N PRO A 62 -7.10 -0.92 16.40
CA PRO A 62 -8.12 -1.86 15.95
C PRO A 62 -8.01 -3.18 16.70
N LYS A 63 -9.17 -3.72 17.08
CA LYS A 63 -9.27 -4.96 17.85
C LYS A 63 -10.17 -5.95 17.13
N LEU A 64 -9.78 -7.21 17.15
CA LEU A 64 -10.54 -8.31 16.59
C LEU A 64 -10.83 -9.34 17.68
N LYS A 65 -12.11 -9.57 17.94
CA LYS A 65 -12.56 -10.69 18.78
C LYS A 65 -12.53 -11.97 17.96
N ILE A 66 -11.89 -13.01 18.49
CA ILE A 66 -11.81 -14.32 17.86
C ILE A 66 -12.39 -15.37 18.80
N ASN A 67 -13.23 -16.24 18.24
CA ASN A 67 -13.62 -17.49 18.87
C ASN A 67 -12.79 -18.60 18.22
N THR A 68 -12.07 -19.36 19.03
CA THR A 68 -11.12 -20.37 18.56
C THR A 68 -11.75 -21.75 18.66
N ASN A 69 -11.61 -22.57 17.63
CA ASN A 69 -12.09 -23.95 17.63
C ASN A 69 -10.94 -24.93 17.35
N LYS A 70 -11.21 -26.24 17.42
CA LYS A 70 -10.18 -27.25 17.13
C LYS A 70 -9.70 -27.21 15.68
N ASP A 71 -10.59 -26.82 14.77
CA ASP A 71 -10.27 -26.69 13.35
C ASP A 71 -9.38 -25.48 13.07
N ASP A 72 -9.18 -24.59 14.04
CA ASP A 72 -8.32 -23.40 13.96
C ASP A 72 -6.87 -23.67 14.35
N ASP A 73 -6.52 -24.93 14.64
CA ASP A 73 -5.11 -25.30 14.84
C ASP A 73 -4.29 -24.94 13.58
N GLY A 74 -3.15 -24.26 13.81
CA GLY A 74 -2.32 -23.69 12.76
C GLY A 74 -2.93 -22.53 11.95
N ALA A 75 -4.10 -21.99 12.34
CA ALA A 75 -4.68 -20.83 11.66
C ALA A 75 -3.78 -19.60 11.79
N GLN A 76 -3.52 -18.93 10.66
CA GLN A 76 -2.77 -17.68 10.63
C GLN A 76 -3.72 -16.49 10.58
N TYR A 77 -3.48 -15.53 11.48
CA TYR A 77 -4.13 -14.23 11.51
C TYR A 77 -3.20 -13.16 10.96
N ARG A 78 -3.72 -12.27 10.12
CA ARG A 78 -2.98 -11.14 9.54
C ARG A 78 -3.82 -9.88 9.59
N CYS A 79 -3.18 -8.73 9.78
CA CYS A 79 -3.78 -7.41 9.74
C CYS A 79 -3.05 -6.61 8.66
N GLU A 80 -3.80 -5.92 7.82
CA GLU A 80 -3.26 -4.98 6.84
C GLU A 80 -3.89 -3.61 7.05
N ALA A 81 -3.08 -2.57 6.90
CA ALA A 81 -3.51 -1.19 7.04
C ALA A 81 -3.20 -0.45 5.74
N GLU A 82 -4.23 0.10 5.12
CA GLU A 82 -4.14 0.85 3.88
C GLU A 82 -4.54 2.31 4.13
N LEU A 83 -3.72 3.23 3.66
CA LEU A 83 -4.01 4.65 3.79
C LEU A 83 -5.09 5.03 2.77
N GLU A 84 -6.23 5.50 3.24
CA GLU A 84 -7.25 6.05 2.35
C GLU A 84 -6.70 7.34 1.73
N ALA A 85 -6.44 7.30 0.43
CA ALA A 85 -6.00 8.46 -0.34
C ALA A 85 -7.17 9.44 -0.52
N LYS A 86 -7.45 10.26 0.51
CA LYS A 86 -8.44 11.36 0.43
C LYS A 86 -7.89 12.58 -0.31
N GLY A 87 -7.34 12.38 -1.50
CA GLY A 87 -7.09 13.45 -2.46
C GLY A 87 -8.03 13.29 -3.65
N PRO A 88 -8.31 14.36 -4.42
CA PRO A 88 -8.85 14.17 -5.75
C PRO A 88 -7.92 13.17 -6.48
N GLN A 89 -8.52 12.15 -7.10
CA GLN A 89 -7.77 11.26 -7.97
C GLN A 89 -7.36 12.11 -9.18
N LEU A 90 -6.13 12.62 -9.13
CA LEU A 90 -5.56 13.41 -10.21
C LEU A 90 -5.10 12.40 -11.26
N LYS A 91 -5.75 12.45 -12.42
CA LYS A 91 -5.23 11.79 -13.63
C LYS A 91 -3.83 12.31 -13.84
N PRO A 92 -2.84 11.44 -14.07
CA PRO A 92 -1.51 11.95 -14.19
C PRO A 92 -1.34 12.74 -15.48
N ILE A 93 -0.57 13.80 -15.35
CA ILE A 93 -0.28 14.73 -16.41
C ILE A 93 1.21 14.63 -16.68
N ILE A 94 1.56 14.23 -17.90
CA ILE A 94 2.95 14.19 -18.37
C ILE A 94 3.39 15.63 -18.65
N ASP A 95 4.50 16.05 -18.02
CA ASP A 95 5.13 17.32 -18.31
C ASP A 95 5.90 17.23 -19.63
N THR A 96 5.21 17.57 -20.72
CA THR A 96 5.79 17.58 -22.08
C THR A 96 6.88 18.62 -22.29
N THR A 97 7.05 19.59 -21.37
CA THR A 97 8.11 20.60 -21.48
C THR A 97 9.50 20.04 -21.14
N LYS A 98 9.55 18.93 -20.40
CA LYS A 98 10.79 18.26 -19.99
C LYS A 98 11.22 17.14 -20.93
N LEU A 99 10.37 16.79 -21.90
CA LEU A 99 10.75 15.84 -22.93
C LEU A 99 11.76 16.46 -23.89
N PRO A 100 12.81 15.72 -24.29
CA PRO A 100 13.76 16.20 -25.27
C PRO A 100 13.05 16.40 -26.62
N SER A 101 13.08 17.62 -27.14
CA SER A 101 12.46 18.00 -28.42
C SER A 101 13.29 17.55 -29.62
N THR A 102 14.57 17.21 -29.44
CA THR A 102 15.47 16.74 -30.49
C THR A 102 16.55 15.87 -29.84
N VAL A 103 16.77 14.67 -30.39
CA VAL A 103 17.82 13.75 -29.92
C VAL A 103 18.90 13.65 -31.00
N PRO A 104 20.19 13.84 -30.69
CA PRO A 104 21.27 13.72 -31.66
C PRO A 104 21.43 12.28 -32.18
N VAL A 105 21.62 12.13 -33.50
CA VAL A 105 21.61 10.83 -34.22
C VAL A 105 22.99 10.12 -34.19
N PHE A 106 23.95 10.61 -33.41
CA PHE A 106 25.30 10.06 -33.42
C PHE A 106 25.38 8.75 -32.65
N ARG A 107 25.84 7.68 -33.32
CA ARG A 107 26.12 6.39 -32.67
C ARG A 107 27.15 6.58 -31.55
N GLY A 108 26.83 6.10 -30.35
CA GLY A 108 27.73 6.11 -29.19
C GLY A 108 27.56 7.30 -28.25
N TYR A 109 26.62 8.22 -28.52
CA TYR A 109 26.24 9.26 -27.57
C TYR A 109 25.10 8.75 -26.66
N SER A 110 25.28 8.81 -25.35
CA SER A 110 24.22 8.47 -24.39
C SER A 110 23.42 9.71 -24.04
N GLU A 111 22.11 9.68 -24.26
CA GLU A 111 21.19 10.76 -23.88
C GLU A 111 20.32 10.31 -22.70
N GLU A 112 20.09 11.22 -21.76
CA GLU A 112 19.23 10.99 -20.60
C GLU A 112 17.82 11.48 -20.92
N LEU A 113 16.85 10.56 -20.92
CA LEU A 113 15.45 10.88 -21.15
C LEU A 113 14.78 11.19 -19.81
N ILE A 114 14.48 12.47 -19.59
CA ILE A 114 13.77 12.92 -18.40
C ILE A 114 12.28 13.02 -18.73
N CYS A 115 11.45 12.29 -17.98
CA CYS A 115 10.00 12.46 -18.00
C CYS A 115 9.53 12.62 -16.56
N GLU A 116 8.74 13.65 -16.34
CA GLU A 116 8.09 13.91 -15.06
C GLU A 116 6.58 13.89 -15.26
N ALA A 117 5.88 13.28 -14.31
CA ALA A 117 4.44 13.23 -14.31
C ALA A 117 3.92 13.47 -12.90
N GLU A 118 2.89 14.29 -12.79
CA GLU A 118 2.19 14.57 -11.54
C GLU A 118 0.90 13.76 -11.50
N GLY A 119 0.62 13.04 -10.42
CA GLY A 119 -0.61 12.26 -10.25
C GLY A 119 -0.76 11.74 -8.82
N ASN A 120 -1.99 11.38 -8.43
CA ASN A 120 -2.28 10.82 -7.11
C ASN A 120 -3.15 9.56 -7.22
N PRO A 121 -2.59 8.34 -7.02
CA PRO A 121 -1.23 8.04 -6.55
C PRO A 121 -0.14 8.43 -7.55
N LYS A 122 1.12 8.52 -7.09
CA LYS A 122 2.25 8.90 -7.95
C LYS A 122 2.34 7.97 -9.17
N PRO A 123 2.38 8.49 -10.41
CA PRO A 123 2.36 7.67 -11.61
C PRO A 123 3.65 6.86 -11.79
N ILE A 124 3.51 5.71 -12.44
CA ILE A 124 4.64 4.90 -12.93
C ILE A 124 4.87 5.31 -14.38
N ILE A 125 6.13 5.55 -14.76
CA ILE A 125 6.48 6.02 -16.12
C ILE A 125 7.12 4.86 -16.88
N SER A 126 6.65 4.62 -18.11
CA SER A 126 7.19 3.60 -19.01
C SER A 126 7.58 4.20 -20.36
N TRP A 127 8.70 3.74 -20.91
CA TRP A 127 9.24 4.17 -22.20
C TRP A 127 9.09 3.07 -23.24
N SER A 128 8.63 3.42 -24.44
CA SER A 128 8.53 2.50 -25.58
C SER A 128 9.15 3.11 -26.84
N VAL A 129 9.90 2.30 -27.57
CA VAL A 129 10.54 2.66 -28.85
C VAL A 129 9.72 2.04 -29.99
N ASN A 130 9.15 2.86 -30.86
CA ASN A 130 8.55 2.35 -32.09
C ASN A 130 9.65 2.23 -33.16
N VAL A 131 10.01 0.99 -33.50
CA VAL A 131 11.15 0.70 -34.41
C VAL A 131 10.83 1.03 -35.88
N ASP A 132 9.57 1.31 -36.20
CA ASP A 132 9.13 1.64 -37.57
C ASP A 132 9.15 3.14 -37.91
N GLY A 133 9.67 4.00 -37.02
CA GLY A 133 9.94 5.40 -37.34
C GLY A 133 10.16 6.27 -36.10
N ASP A 134 11.43 6.47 -35.73
CA ASP A 134 12.07 7.55 -34.93
C ASP A 134 11.31 8.22 -33.75
N LYS A 135 10.21 7.64 -33.26
CA LYS A 135 9.33 8.26 -32.26
C LYS A 135 9.26 7.43 -30.98
N LEU A 136 9.81 7.99 -29.91
CA LEU A 136 9.62 7.52 -28.55
C LEU A 136 8.22 7.88 -28.06
N THR A 137 7.52 6.91 -27.49
CA THR A 137 6.20 7.10 -26.89
C THR A 137 6.26 6.85 -25.39
N VAL A 138 5.72 7.78 -24.62
CA VAL A 138 5.60 7.68 -23.16
C VAL A 138 4.15 7.31 -22.83
N SER A 139 3.98 6.31 -21.99
CA SER A 139 2.68 5.87 -21.47
C SER A 139 2.66 5.90 -19.95
N GLU A 140 1.49 6.26 -19.42
CA GLU A 140 1.06 6.06 -18.03
C GLU A 140 0.69 4.58 -17.78
#